data_AF-A0A8S9H174-F1
#
_entry.id   AF-A0A8S9H174-F1
#
_cell.length_a   1.000
_cell.length_b   1.000
_cell.length_c   1.000
_cell.angle_alpha   90.00
_cell.angle_beta   90.00
_cell.angle_gamma   90.00
#
_symmetry.space_group_name_H-M   'P 1'
#
loop_
_entity.id
_entity.type
_entity.pdbx_description
1 polymer ?
#
loop_
_entity_poly.entity_id
_entity_poly.type
_entity_poly.pdbx_seq_one_letter_code
_entity_poly.pdbx_strand_id
1 'polypeptide(L)' 'YQFFSQCRRFFIDEEKKVVVVISEDDDKTRNVAYMISGEDGYFREVCLGEISHAYYWPLVCSYVPSSSHINHPFC' A
#
# COMPACT_ATOMS: atom_id res chain seq x y z
N TYR A 1 6.80 4.45 12.39
CA TYR A 1 8.17 4.36 11.83
C TYR A 1 8.07 4.31 10.32
N GLN A 2 8.70 5.24 9.61
CA GLN A 2 8.64 5.34 8.15
C GLN A 2 10.02 5.00 7.59
N PHE A 3 10.14 3.88 6.87
CA PHE A 3 11.37 3.53 6.17
C PHE A 3 11.35 4.16 4.78
N PHE A 4 12.16 5.19 4.58
CA PHE A 4 12.54 5.69 3.27
C PHE A 4 13.67 4.81 2.71
N SER A 5 13.32 3.69 2.07
CA SER A 5 14.24 3.00 1.17
C SER A 5 13.45 2.05 0.27
N GLN A 6 13.40 2.40 -1.02
CA GLN A 6 12.93 1.61 -2.16
C GLN A 6 11.50 1.03 -2.04
N CYS A 7 10.51 1.83 -2.44
CA CYS A 7 9.14 1.52 -2.91
C CYS A 7 8.41 0.26 -2.39
N ARG A 8 8.70 -0.19 -1.16
CA ARG A 8 8.03 -1.34 -0.55
C ARG A 8 7.07 -0.84 0.50
N ARG A 9 5.78 -0.92 0.18
CA ARG A 9 4.67 -0.61 1.10
C ARG A 9 4.10 -1.93 1.60
N PHE A 10 3.64 -1.98 2.84
CA PHE A 10 3.02 -3.17 3.36
C PHE A 10 1.77 -2.84 4.16
N PHE A 11 0.87 -3.82 4.22
CA PHE A 11 -0.36 -3.80 5.00
C PHE A 11 -0.45 -5.11 5.76
N ILE A 12 -0.84 -5.05 7.04
CA ILE A 12 -1.00 -6.22 7.91
C ILE A 12 -2.43 -6.19 8.44
N ASP A 13 -3.11 -7.32 8.29
CA ASP A 13 -4.39 -7.60 8.94
C ASP A 13 -4.12 -8.67 10.01
N GLU A 14 -4.04 -8.26 11.28
CA GLU A 14 -3.73 -9.16 12.41
C GLU A 14 -4.87 -10.13 12.71
N GLU A 15 -6.13 -9.70 12.51
CA GLU A 15 -7.31 -10.55 12.72
C GLU A 15 -7.34 -11.68 11.69
N LYS A 16 -7.08 -11.36 10.42
CA LYS A 16 -7.01 -12.36 9.33
C LYS A 16 -5.65 -13.04 9.22
N LYS A 17 -4.65 -12.60 9.97
CA LYS A 17 -3.24 -13.04 9.88
C LYS A 17 -2.69 -12.98 8.44
N VAL A 18 -3.01 -11.91 7.72
CA VAL A 18 -2.56 -11.69 6.33
C VAL A 18 -1.57 -10.53 6.28
N VAL A 19 -0.50 -10.72 5.52
CA VAL A 19 0.43 -9.66 5.14
C VAL A 19 0.30 -9.42 3.64
N VAL A 20 0.10 -8.16 3.25
CA VAL A 20 0.17 -7.72 1.87
C VAL A 20 1.40 -6.85 1.69
N VAL A 21 2.28 -7.23 0.77
CA VAL A 21 3.47 -6.46 0.41
C VAL A 21 3.26 -5.94 -1.01
N ILE A 22 3.36 -4.63 -1.19
CA ILE A 22 3.31 -3.97 -2.48
C ILE A 22 4.73 -3.53 -2.83
N SER A 23 5.23 -3.99 -3.97
CA SER A 23 6.52 -3.56 -4.51
C SER A 23 6.43 -3.32 -6.01
N GLU A 24 7.45 -2.69 -6.54
CA GLU A 24 7.70 -2.69 -7.98
C GLU A 24 8.18 -4.09 -8.40
N ASP A 25 7.87 -4.49 -9.65
CA ASP A 25 8.49 -5.65 -10.29
C ASP A 25 9.98 -5.39 -10.58
N ASP A 26 10.72 -6.43 -10.97
CA ASP A 26 12.17 -6.36 -11.19
C ASP A 26 12.54 -5.30 -12.25
N ASP A 27 11.69 -5.15 -13.28
CA ASP A 27 11.84 -4.18 -14.36
C ASP A 27 11.37 -2.77 -13.97
N LYS A 28 10.79 -2.59 -12.78
CA LYS A 28 10.18 -1.34 -12.26
C LYS A 28 9.14 -0.76 -13.20
N THR A 29 8.45 -1.61 -13.93
CA THR A 29 7.38 -1.25 -14.87
C THR A 29 6.00 -1.41 -14.27
N ARG A 30 5.85 -2.24 -13.23
CA ARG A 30 4.56 -2.59 -12.65
C ARG A 30 4.61 -2.58 -11.13
N ASN A 31 3.47 -2.26 -10.53
CA ASN A 31 3.26 -2.52 -9.11
C ASN A 31 2.69 -3.93 -8.95
N VAL A 32 3.27 -4.71 -8.04
CA VAL A 32 2.88 -6.07 -7.71
C VAL A 32 2.53 -6.13 -6.22
N ALA A 33 1.41 -6.79 -5.91
CA ALA A 33 1.02 -7.11 -4.55
C ALA A 33 1.21 -8.60 -4.28
N TYR A 34 1.92 -8.91 -3.22
CA TYR A 34 2.08 -10.24 -2.66
C TYR A 34 1.21 -10.36 -1.43
N MET A 35 0.30 -11.32 -1.43
CA MET A 35 -0.53 -11.66 -0.27
C MET A 35 0.01 -12.95 0.33
N ILE A 36 0.34 -12.91 1.62
CA ILE A 36 0.87 -14.01 2.41
C ILE A 36 -0.09 -14.23 3.57
N SER A 37 -0.68 -15.43 3.65
CA SER A 37 -1.48 -15.86 4.79
C SER A 37 -0.59 -16.60 5.80
N GLY A 38 -0.69 -16.21 7.06
CA GLY A 38 0.05 -16.82 8.15
C GLY A 38 -0.51 -18.15 8.64
N GLU A 39 -1.75 -18.52 8.29
CA GLU A 39 -2.39 -19.75 8.80
C GLU A 39 -2.12 -20.98 7.94
N ASP A 40 -2.26 -20.84 6.63
CA ASP A 40 -2.13 -21.92 5.64
C ASP A 40 -0.89 -21.77 4.74
N GLY A 41 -0.10 -20.71 4.97
CA GLY A 41 1.05 -20.38 4.13
C GLY A 41 0.66 -19.99 2.70
N TYR A 42 -0.61 -19.65 2.46
CA TYR A 42 -1.09 -19.28 1.14
C TYR A 42 -0.37 -18.03 0.62
N PHE A 43 0.24 -18.17 -0.55
CA PHE A 43 0.93 -17.10 -1.25
C PHE A 43 0.22 -16.80 -2.57
N ARG A 44 -0.10 -15.53 -2.80
CA ARG A 44 -0.66 -15.06 -4.07
C ARG A 44 0.00 -13.77 -4.52
N GLU A 45 0.36 -13.74 -5.79
CA GLU A 45 0.82 -12.54 -6.48
C GLU A 45 -0.31 -11.92 -7.33
N VAL A 46 -0.42 -10.60 -7.29
CA VAL A 46 -1.41 -9.83 -8.04
C VAL A 46 -0.75 -8.60 -8.67
N CYS A 47 -0.80 -8.49 -9.99
CA CYS A 47 -0.39 -7.27 -10.69
C CYS A 47 -1.43 -6.16 -10.41
N LEU A 48 -0.98 -5.04 -9.85
CA LEU A 48 -1.82 -3.87 -9.56
C LEU A 48 -1.90 -2.89 -10.74
N GLY A 49 -1.14 -3.15 -11.81
CA GLY A 49 -1.10 -2.33 -13.03
C GLY A 49 0.31 -1.80 -13.35
N GLU A 50 0.43 -1.26 -14.55
CA GLU A 50 1.65 -0.62 -15.03
C GLU A 50 1.85 0.76 -14.41
N ILE A 51 3.11 1.08 -14.13
CA ILE A 51 3.55 2.38 -13.65
C ILE A 51 3.58 3.30 -14.87
N SER A 52 2.49 4.02 -15.10
CA SER A 52 2.34 4.87 -16.29
C SER A 52 3.20 6.13 -16.28
N HIS A 53 3.78 6.53 -15.13
CA HIS A 53 4.62 7.72 -15.04
C HIS A 53 5.77 7.50 -14.04
N ALA A 54 7.01 7.54 -14.54
CA ALA A 54 8.26 7.38 -13.78
C ALA A 54 8.51 8.47 -12.71
N TYR A 55 7.60 9.43 -12.55
CA TYR A 55 7.71 10.52 -11.62
C TYR A 55 6.32 10.85 -11.05
N TYR A 56 6.10 10.49 -9.78
CA TYR A 56 5.50 11.33 -8.73
C TYR A 56 4.41 10.70 -7.85
N TRP A 57 4.65 10.91 -6.55
CA TRP A 57 3.80 10.92 -5.37
C TRP A 57 2.95 9.69 -5.01
N PRO A 58 2.89 9.31 -3.72
CA PRO A 58 2.08 8.17 -3.29
C PRO A 58 0.61 8.38 -3.65
N LEU A 59 0.04 7.43 -4.40
CA LEU A 59 -1.40 7.30 -4.67
C LEU A 59 -2.26 7.21 -3.39
N VAL A 60 -1.64 7.09 -2.22
CA VAL A 60 -2.31 7.05 -0.93
C VAL A 60 -1.57 7.98 0.02
N CYS A 61 -2.04 9.21 0.14
CA CYS A 61 -1.76 10.00 1.33
C CYS A 61 -2.36 9.25 2.52
N SER A 62 -1.56 8.97 3.55
CA SER A 62 -2.09 8.46 4.82
C SER A 62 -3.08 9.50 5.36
N TYR A 63 -4.38 9.27 5.18
CA TYR A 63 -5.41 10.09 5.80
C TYR A 63 -5.36 9.79 7.30
N VAL A 64 -4.70 10.65 8.05
CA VAL A 64 -4.87 10.73 9.50
C VAL A 64 -6.10 11.60 9.69
N PRO A 65 -7.25 11.06 10.14
CA PRO A 65 -8.36 11.89 10.52
C PRO A 65 -7.87 12.70 11.73
N SER A 66 -7.68 14.01 11.58
CA SER A 66 -7.59 14.86 12.76
C SER A 66 -8.92 14.68 13.51
N SER A 67 -8.87 14.28 14.77
CA SER A 67 -10.03 14.13 15.65
C SER A 67 -10.75 15.45 15.98
N SER A 68 -10.46 16.52 15.24
CA SER A 68 -11.19 17.77 15.27
C SER A 68 -12.32 17.75 14.23
N HIS A 69 -13.54 17.88 14.73
CA HIS A 69 -14.75 18.14 13.95
C HIS A 69 -14.51 19.35 13.04
N ILE A 70 -14.44 19.15 11.72
CA ILE A 70 -14.46 20.27 10.76
C ILE A 70 -15.90 20.74 10.66
N ASN A 71 -16.29 21.65 11.56
CA ASN A 71 -17.45 22.51 11.33
C ASN A 71 -17.02 23.58 10.32
N HIS A 72 -17.46 23.46 9.06
CA HIS A 72 -17.41 24.59 8.15
C HIS A 72 -18.80 24.85 7.54
N PRO A 73 -19.54 25.85 8.07
CA PRO A 73 -20.67 26.43 7.36
C PRO A 73 -20.12 27.31 6.22
N PHE A 74 -20.68 27.14 5.02
CA PHE A 74 -20.58 28.01 3.84
C PHE A 74 -19.20 28.51 3.37
N CYS A 75 -18.74 27.96 2.24
CA CYS A 75 -18.48 28.64 0.95
C CYS A 75 -17.67 27.73 0.03
#